data_AF-A0A933CHP5-F1
#
_entry.id   AF-A0A933CHP5-F1
#
_cell.length_a   1.000
_cell.length_b   1.000
_cell.length_c   1.000
_cell.angle_alpha   90.00
_cell.angle_beta   90.00
_cell.angle_gamma   90.00
#
_symmetry.space_group_name_H-M   'P 1'
#
loop_
_entity.id
_entity.type
_entity.pdbx_description
1 polymer ?
#
loop_
_entity_poly.entity_id
_entity_poly.type
_entity_poly.pdbx_seq_one_letter_code
_entity_poly.pdbx_strand_id
1 'polypeptide(L)'
;MPNAIAILAGLGAVLMAYLTQLNVGGVSLVACDFGKEISCSAVGQSDFATLAGVPVSILGLAYFLTVMVLVLRKRQAHRFGIIASFTVFSLVFSAYLLMIEIAIIGAICIFCETSKLLMVAILALALIAAKKGGEKIRHQWIIGAAAVGLVFSLAAYGLQREPAPTRDYSILAQCLTGQGASMYGSYICPACAKQKRLFGAAFNFIDEVECHPRGPEPQVERCVAKRIAKTPTWIQERGGVEARRIEGVWTPEELAEMFGCPAE
;
A
#
# COMPACT_ATOMS: atom_id res chain seq x y z
N MET A 1 -9.69 -13.36 30.29
CA MET A 1 -9.95 -12.41 29.18
C MET A 1 -8.80 -11.46 28.87
N PRO A 2 -8.16 -10.75 29.83
CA PRO A 2 -7.04 -9.86 29.50
C PRO A 2 -5.87 -10.59 28.83
N ASN A 3 -5.59 -11.84 29.22
CA ASN A 3 -4.58 -12.67 28.57
C ASN A 3 -4.90 -12.95 27.09
N ALA A 4 -6.17 -13.15 26.73
CA ALA A 4 -6.57 -13.37 25.35
C ALA A 4 -6.39 -12.11 24.49
N ILE A 5 -6.75 -10.94 25.03
CA ILE A 5 -6.51 -9.65 24.38
C ILE A 5 -5.00 -9.40 24.21
N ALA A 6 -4.18 -9.73 25.22
CA ALA A 6 -2.73 -9.64 25.15
C ALA A 6 -2.16 -10.54 24.04
N ILE A 7 -2.62 -11.79 23.93
CA ILE A 7 -2.18 -12.72 22.88
C ILE A 7 -2.51 -12.17 21.49
N LEU A 8 -3.76 -11.72 21.27
CA LEU A 8 -4.17 -11.14 19.99
C LEU A 8 -3.36 -9.88 19.64
N ALA A 9 -3.12 -9.01 20.64
CA ALA A 9 -2.30 -7.82 20.45
C ALA A 9 -0.84 -8.18 20.11
N GLY A 10 -0.29 -9.23 20.73
CA GLY A 10 1.06 -9.73 20.44
C GLY A 10 1.16 -10.28 19.02
N LEU A 11 0.20 -11.11 18.59
CA LEU A 11 0.14 -11.63 17.22
C LEU A 11 0.03 -10.49 16.19
N GLY A 12 -0.83 -9.51 16.45
CA GLY A 12 -0.97 -8.34 15.60
C GLY A 12 0.30 -7.49 15.54
N ALA A 13 1.00 -7.30 16.66
CA ALA A 13 2.27 -6.59 16.70
C ALA A 13 3.36 -7.30 15.88
N VAL A 14 3.45 -8.63 15.98
CA VAL A 14 4.40 -9.42 15.16
C VAL A 14 4.08 -9.28 13.67
N LEU A 15 2.80 -9.39 13.29
CA LEU A 15 2.35 -9.24 11.92
C LEU A 15 2.67 -7.84 11.36
N MET A 16 2.37 -6.77 12.10
CA MET A 16 2.64 -5.40 11.65
C MET A 16 4.13 -5.05 11.66
N ALA A 17 4.92 -5.64 12.57
CA ALA A 17 6.37 -5.52 12.56
C ALA A 17 6.97 -6.16 11.30
N TYR A 18 6.48 -7.35 10.91
CA TYR A 18 6.88 -8.01 9.66
C TYR A 18 6.54 -7.14 8.44
N LEU A 19 5.32 -6.61 8.34
CA LEU A 19 4.95 -5.68 7.26
C LEU A 19 5.80 -4.40 7.26
N THR A 20 6.14 -3.87 8.43
CA THR A 20 7.01 -2.70 8.54
C THR A 20 8.40 -2.98 8.00
N GLN A 21 8.97 -4.14 8.31
CA GLN A 21 10.28 -4.56 7.76
C GLN A 21 10.23 -4.71 6.25
N LEU A 22 9.13 -5.22 5.68
CA LEU A 22 8.97 -5.33 4.23
C LEU A 22 8.88 -3.95 3.56
N ASN A 23 8.09 -3.03 4.11
CA ASN A 23 7.91 -1.68 3.56
C ASN A 23 9.18 -0.81 3.68
N VAL A 24 9.93 -0.93 4.78
CA VAL A 24 11.12 -0.08 5.04
C VAL A 24 12.41 -0.72 4.52
N GLY A 25 12.52 -2.05 4.56
CA GLY A 25 13.75 -2.78 4.25
C GLY A 25 13.99 -3.05 2.78
N GLY A 26 13.05 -2.69 1.89
CA GLY A 26 13.20 -2.90 0.43
C GLY A 26 13.27 -4.37 0.01
N VAL A 27 12.87 -5.29 0.89
CA VAL A 27 12.91 -6.74 0.63
C VAL A 27 11.66 -7.13 -0.14
N SER A 28 11.80 -7.33 -1.44
CA SER A 28 10.74 -7.74 -2.38
C SER A 28 10.33 -9.21 -2.25
N LEU A 29 10.65 -9.89 -1.13
CA LEU A 29 10.35 -11.31 -0.97
C LEU A 29 8.86 -11.51 -0.68
N VAL A 30 8.19 -11.75 -1.80
CA VAL A 30 6.85 -12.24 -2.06
C VAL A 30 6.47 -13.42 -1.13
N ALA A 31 6.04 -13.13 0.10
CA ALA A 31 5.31 -14.12 0.88
C ALA A 31 3.82 -14.15 0.51
N CYS A 32 3.29 -13.09 -0.11
CA CYS A 32 1.84 -12.90 -0.29
C CYS A 32 1.40 -12.16 -1.57
N ASP A 33 2.11 -12.32 -2.70
CA ASP A 33 1.58 -11.93 -4.01
C ASP A 33 1.14 -13.19 -4.79
N PHE A 34 -0.16 -13.46 -4.77
CA PHE A 34 -0.76 -14.63 -5.43
C PHE A 34 -1.44 -14.27 -6.76
N GLY A 35 -1.32 -13.03 -7.23
CA GLY A 35 -1.89 -12.57 -8.50
C GLY A 35 -2.13 -11.06 -8.50
N LYS A 36 -3.01 -10.61 -9.41
CA LYS A 36 -3.44 -9.20 -9.48
C LYS A 36 -4.34 -8.81 -8.31
N GLU A 37 -5.23 -9.71 -7.90
CA GLU A 37 -6.25 -9.44 -6.88
C GLU A 37 -5.73 -9.61 -5.46
N ILE A 38 -4.70 -10.43 -5.25
CA ILE A 38 -4.09 -10.67 -3.94
C ILE A 38 -2.61 -10.29 -4.06
N SER A 39 -2.31 -9.05 -3.69
CA SER A 39 -0.94 -8.53 -3.70
C SER A 39 -0.69 -7.59 -2.54
N CYS A 40 0.14 -8.04 -1.60
CA CYS A 40 0.61 -7.21 -0.50
C CYS A 40 1.61 -6.15 -0.98
N SER A 41 2.37 -6.43 -2.04
CA SER A 41 3.31 -5.48 -2.63
C SER A 41 2.58 -4.32 -3.32
N ALA A 42 1.52 -4.61 -4.09
CA ALA A 42 0.70 -3.57 -4.73
C ALA A 42 0.06 -2.63 -3.70
N VAL A 43 -0.44 -3.17 -2.59
CA VAL A 43 -0.99 -2.38 -1.50
C VAL A 43 0.10 -1.61 -0.75
N GLY A 44 1.18 -2.28 -0.33
CA GLY A 44 2.24 -1.72 0.51
C GLY A 44 3.12 -0.67 -0.15
N GLN A 45 3.15 -0.60 -1.49
CA GLN A 45 3.85 0.41 -2.26
C GLN A 45 2.90 1.41 -2.95
N SER A 46 1.60 1.34 -2.65
CA SER A 46 0.64 2.32 -3.13
C SER A 46 0.82 3.68 -2.44
N ASP A 47 0.28 4.73 -3.05
CA ASP A 47 0.28 6.09 -2.48
C ASP A 47 -0.43 6.14 -1.11
N PHE A 48 -1.39 5.23 -0.89
CA PHE A 48 -2.13 5.06 0.35
C PHE A 48 -1.38 4.27 1.43
N ALA A 49 -0.22 3.71 1.13
CA ALA A 49 0.59 2.96 2.09
C ALA A 49 1.34 3.86 3.08
N THR A 50 1.45 5.16 2.78
CA THR A 50 2.08 6.15 3.65
C THR A 50 1.11 7.26 3.98
N LEU A 51 1.23 7.84 5.18
CA LEU A 51 0.47 9.00 5.63
C LEU A 51 1.47 10.06 6.10
N ALA A 52 1.56 11.19 5.40
CA ALA A 52 2.56 12.23 5.67
C ALA A 52 4.00 11.66 5.80
N GLY A 53 4.35 10.69 4.95
CA GLY A 53 5.65 10.01 4.95
C GLY A 53 5.80 8.86 5.95
N VAL A 54 4.80 8.61 6.82
CA VAL A 54 4.82 7.50 7.79
C VAL A 54 4.11 6.29 7.21
N PRO A 55 4.75 5.11 7.11
CA PRO A 55 4.09 3.88 6.67
C PRO A 55 2.89 3.52 7.55
N VAL A 56 1.76 3.17 6.92
CA VAL A 56 0.54 2.72 7.61
C VAL A 56 0.81 1.45 8.45
N SER A 57 1.78 0.62 8.06
CA SER A 57 2.23 -0.53 8.84
C SER A 57 2.77 -0.15 10.24
N ILE A 58 3.43 1.01 10.36
CA ILE A 58 3.90 1.55 11.65
C ILE A 58 2.72 2.01 12.50
N LEU A 59 1.71 2.64 11.90
CA LEU A 59 0.51 3.07 12.62
C LEU A 59 -0.26 1.86 13.20
N GLY A 60 -0.36 0.77 12.44
CA GLY A 60 -0.96 -0.46 12.94
C GLY A 60 -0.12 -1.14 14.01
N LEU A 61 1.22 -1.13 13.90
CA LEU A 61 2.11 -1.60 14.96
C LEU A 61 1.91 -0.79 16.25
N ALA A 62 1.85 0.55 16.15
CA ALA A 62 1.59 1.44 17.27
C ALA A 62 0.23 1.14 17.93
N TYR A 63 -0.79 0.81 17.14
CA TYR A 63 -2.08 0.37 17.66
C TYR A 63 -1.94 -0.89 18.55
N PHE A 64 -1.32 -1.95 18.03
CA PHE A 64 -1.21 -3.21 18.77
C PHE A 64 -0.34 -3.09 20.02
N LEU A 65 0.74 -2.30 19.97
CA LEU A 65 1.56 -1.99 21.15
C LEU A 65 0.79 -1.18 22.20
N THR A 66 -0.04 -0.22 21.77
CA THR A 66 -0.88 0.57 22.68
C THR A 66 -1.90 -0.33 23.39
N VAL A 67 -2.59 -1.21 22.66
CA VAL A 67 -3.52 -2.18 23.27
C VAL A 67 -2.78 -3.10 24.25
N MET A 68 -1.59 -3.60 23.88
CA MET A 68 -0.77 -4.43 24.76
C MET A 68 -0.47 -3.71 26.08
N VAL A 69 0.02 -2.47 26.02
CA VAL A 69 0.33 -1.66 27.22
C VAL A 69 -0.91 -1.42 28.07
N LEU A 70 -2.04 -1.06 27.45
CA LEU A 70 -3.30 -0.81 28.16
C LEU A 70 -3.82 -2.06 28.88
N VAL A 71 -3.68 -3.24 28.28
CA VAL A 71 -4.13 -4.50 28.90
C VAL A 71 -3.22 -4.93 30.05
N LEU A 72 -1.91 -4.66 29.96
CA LEU A 72 -0.93 -4.98 31.01
C LEU A 72 -1.03 -4.03 32.22
N ARG A 73 -1.49 -2.79 32.02
CA ARG A 73 -1.71 -1.80 33.10
C ARG A 73 -2.98 -2.13 33.93
N LYS A 74 -2.85 -3.10 34.85
CA LYS A 74 -3.96 -3.65 35.67
C LYS A 74 -4.76 -2.65 36.51
N ARG A 75 -4.23 -1.45 36.82
CA ARG A 75 -4.86 -0.46 37.74
C ARG A 75 -5.63 0.67 37.05
N GLN A 76 -5.77 0.65 35.72
CA GLN A 76 -6.50 1.70 34.99
C GLN A 76 -8.01 1.50 35.14
N ALA A 77 -8.69 2.47 35.74
CA ALA A 77 -10.15 2.57 35.66
C ALA A 77 -10.56 2.79 34.20
N HIS A 78 -11.65 2.16 33.76
CA HIS A 78 -12.16 2.25 32.38
C HIS A 78 -11.25 1.70 31.28
N ARG A 79 -10.32 0.79 31.61
CA ARG A 79 -9.36 0.24 30.65
C ARG A 79 -10.02 -0.37 29.40
N PHE A 80 -11.15 -1.06 29.56
CA PHE A 80 -11.79 -1.74 28.44
C PHE A 80 -12.58 -0.76 27.57
N GLY A 81 -13.12 0.30 28.16
CA GLY A 81 -13.69 1.45 27.45
C GLY A 81 -12.65 2.18 26.62
N ILE A 82 -11.46 2.44 27.16
CA ILE A 82 -10.35 3.09 26.42
C ILE A 82 -9.90 2.20 25.25
N ILE A 83 -9.70 0.90 25.50
CA ILE A 83 -9.35 -0.07 24.43
C ILE A 83 -10.45 -0.06 23.36
N ALA A 84 -11.71 -0.18 23.75
CA ALA A 84 -12.83 -0.19 22.80
C ALA A 84 -12.91 1.10 21.96
N SER A 85 -12.77 2.28 22.57
CA SER A 85 -12.76 3.55 21.84
C SER A 85 -11.59 3.63 20.86
N PHE A 86 -10.39 3.28 21.29
CA PHE A 86 -9.21 3.32 20.43
C PHE A 86 -9.31 2.31 19.27
N THR A 87 -9.78 1.09 19.54
CA THR A 87 -10.02 0.08 18.51
C THR A 87 -11.12 0.50 17.53
N VAL A 88 -12.19 1.18 17.98
CA VAL A 88 -13.22 1.70 17.08
C VAL A 88 -12.66 2.77 16.15
N PHE A 89 -11.87 3.72 16.67
CA PHE A 89 -11.18 4.70 15.84
C PHE A 89 -10.29 4.01 14.77
N SER A 90 -9.46 3.06 15.18
CA SER A 90 -8.56 2.33 14.27
C SER A 90 -9.31 1.47 13.25
N LEU A 91 -10.43 0.84 13.63
CA LEU A 91 -11.27 0.07 12.71
C LEU A 91 -11.95 0.94 11.67
N VAL A 92 -12.39 2.16 12.02
CA VAL A 92 -12.94 3.10 11.03
C VAL A 92 -11.88 3.49 10.01
N PHE A 93 -10.67 3.84 10.46
CA PHE A 93 -9.56 4.13 9.56
C PHE A 93 -9.17 2.91 8.69
N SER A 94 -9.17 1.71 9.28
CA SER A 94 -8.84 0.50 8.53
C SER A 94 -9.94 0.09 7.53
N ALA A 95 -11.21 0.36 7.83
CA ALA A 95 -12.32 0.19 6.89
C ALA A 95 -12.24 1.19 5.72
N TYR A 96 -11.76 2.41 5.97
CA TYR A 96 -11.43 3.35 4.91
C TYR A 96 -10.34 2.77 3.97
N LEU A 97 -9.25 2.25 4.52
CA LEU A 97 -8.19 1.63 3.71
C LEU A 97 -8.68 0.40 2.95
N LEU A 98 -9.57 -0.41 3.54
CA LEU A 98 -10.24 -1.52 2.85
C LEU A 98 -11.02 -1.04 1.62
N MET A 99 -11.76 0.06 1.76
CA MET A 99 -12.51 0.64 0.66
C MET A 99 -11.57 1.08 -0.48
N ILE A 100 -10.40 1.64 -0.16
CA ILE A 100 -9.39 2.01 -1.15
C ILE A 100 -8.76 0.79 -1.84
N GLU A 101 -8.43 -0.26 -1.08
CA GLU A 101 -7.89 -1.53 -1.60
C GLU A 101 -8.82 -2.12 -2.68
N ILE A 102 -10.13 -2.13 -2.41
CA ILE A 102 -11.12 -2.72 -3.32
C ILE A 102 -11.50 -1.77 -4.47
N ALA A 103 -11.71 -0.48 -4.19
CA ALA A 103 -12.27 0.46 -5.16
C ALA A 103 -11.24 1.16 -6.05
N ILE A 104 -10.00 1.37 -5.56
CA ILE A 104 -8.96 2.13 -6.27
C ILE A 104 -7.79 1.24 -6.67
N ILE A 105 -7.25 0.45 -5.74
CA ILE A 105 -6.06 -0.37 -6.01
C ILE A 105 -6.44 -1.64 -6.79
N GLY A 106 -7.60 -2.23 -6.48
CA GLY A 106 -8.06 -3.49 -7.07
C GLY A 106 -7.26 -4.71 -6.58
N ALA A 107 -6.58 -4.59 -5.43
CA ALA A 107 -5.78 -5.65 -4.83
C ALA A 107 -5.95 -5.67 -3.30
N ILE A 108 -5.95 -6.87 -2.72
CA ILE A 108 -6.14 -7.12 -1.29
C ILE A 108 -4.83 -7.61 -0.67
N CYS A 109 -4.49 -7.07 0.50
CA CYS A 109 -3.36 -7.52 1.31
C CYS A 109 -3.84 -8.47 2.43
N ILE A 110 -3.46 -9.75 2.36
CA ILE A 110 -3.85 -10.77 3.35
C ILE A 110 -3.45 -10.38 4.79
N PHE A 111 -2.28 -9.77 4.96
CA PHE A 111 -1.81 -9.35 6.28
C PHE A 111 -2.64 -8.17 6.82
N CYS A 112 -2.98 -7.18 5.99
CA CYS A 112 -3.87 -6.08 6.38
C CYS A 112 -5.24 -6.61 6.80
N GLU A 113 -5.84 -7.52 6.02
CA GLU A 113 -7.11 -8.16 6.36
C GLU A 113 -7.04 -8.95 7.66
N THR A 114 -5.96 -9.72 7.84
CA THR A 114 -5.75 -10.46 9.09
C THR A 114 -5.65 -9.50 10.28
N SER A 115 -4.98 -8.36 10.13
CA SER A 115 -4.90 -7.34 11.17
C SER A 115 -6.28 -6.76 11.52
N LYS A 116 -7.15 -6.53 10.53
CA LYS A 116 -8.54 -6.08 10.72
C LYS A 116 -9.35 -7.09 11.54
N LEU A 117 -9.23 -8.37 11.21
CA LEU A 117 -9.89 -9.45 11.96
C LEU A 117 -9.41 -9.51 13.43
N LEU A 118 -8.10 -9.34 13.66
CA LEU A 118 -7.55 -9.28 15.02
C LEU A 118 -8.10 -8.07 15.80
N MET A 119 -8.24 -6.91 15.16
CA MET A 119 -8.84 -5.71 15.79
C MET A 119 -10.31 -5.94 16.17
N VAL A 120 -11.12 -6.56 15.28
CA VAL A 120 -12.51 -6.89 15.58
C VAL A 120 -12.62 -7.86 16.76
N ALA A 121 -11.76 -8.88 16.81
CA ALA A 121 -11.71 -9.82 17.93
C ALA A 121 -11.33 -9.13 19.26
N ILE A 122 -10.35 -8.21 19.23
CA ILE A 122 -9.96 -7.39 20.40
C ILE A 122 -11.14 -6.54 20.88
N LEU A 123 -11.86 -5.88 19.97
CA LEU A 123 -13.03 -5.08 20.32
C LEU A 123 -14.10 -5.92 21.00
N ALA A 124 -14.46 -7.07 20.41
CA ALA A 124 -15.45 -7.98 20.97
C ALA A 124 -15.06 -8.44 22.40
N LEU A 125 -13.80 -8.86 22.58
CA LEU A 125 -13.30 -9.28 23.89
C LEU A 125 -13.26 -8.14 24.91
N ALA A 126 -12.92 -6.91 24.49
CA ALA A 126 -12.93 -5.74 25.36
C ALA A 126 -14.35 -5.42 25.85
N LEU A 127 -15.34 -5.43 24.95
CA LEU A 127 -16.75 -5.21 25.31
C LEU A 127 -17.29 -6.29 26.25
N ILE A 128 -16.98 -7.57 25.99
CA ILE A 128 -17.37 -8.69 26.85
C ILE A 128 -16.70 -8.57 28.23
N ALA A 129 -15.42 -8.18 28.27
CA ALA A 129 -14.69 -8.01 29.52
C ALA A 129 -15.19 -6.83 30.35
N ALA A 130 -15.56 -5.72 29.72
CA ALA A 130 -16.20 -4.59 30.38
C ALA A 130 -17.54 -5.00 31.01
N LYS A 131 -18.40 -5.69 30.23
CA LYS A 131 -19.71 -6.16 30.71
C LYS A 131 -19.59 -7.10 31.91
N LYS A 132 -18.68 -8.07 31.86
CA LYS A 132 -18.44 -9.02 32.97
C LYS A 132 -17.80 -8.35 34.19
N GLY A 133 -16.95 -7.34 33.97
CA GLY A 133 -16.28 -6.58 35.03
C GLY A 133 -17.12 -5.47 35.64
N GLY A 134 -18.38 -5.29 35.23
CA GLY A 134 -19.25 -4.21 35.69
C GLY A 134 -18.83 -2.81 35.23
N GLU A 135 -17.91 -2.72 34.26
CA GLU A 135 -17.43 -1.46 33.71
C GLU A 135 -18.49 -0.88 32.75
N LYS A 136 -19.04 0.29 33.10
CA LYS A 136 -19.99 1.01 32.24
C LYS A 136 -19.23 1.74 31.14
N ILE A 137 -19.28 1.21 29.91
CA ILE A 137 -18.76 1.91 28.73
C ILE A 137 -19.73 3.03 28.37
N ARG A 138 -19.25 4.27 28.39
CA ARG A 138 -20.06 5.42 27.99
C ARG A 138 -20.13 5.48 26.46
N HIS A 139 -21.27 5.11 25.87
CA HIS A 139 -21.47 5.05 24.41
C HIS A 139 -21.03 6.31 23.64
N GLN A 140 -21.12 7.49 24.26
CA GLN A 140 -20.62 8.74 23.69
C GLN A 140 -19.13 8.71 23.34
N TRP A 141 -18.29 7.97 24.08
CA TRP A 141 -16.87 7.81 23.75
C TRP A 141 -16.66 6.94 22.52
N ILE A 142 -17.53 5.94 22.31
CA ILE A 142 -17.49 5.07 21.13
C ILE A 142 -17.93 5.85 19.89
N ILE A 143 -19.04 6.59 20.00
CA ILE A 143 -19.55 7.45 18.92
C ILE A 143 -18.52 8.55 18.60
N GLY A 144 -17.94 9.19 19.62
CA GLY A 144 -16.88 10.18 19.44
C GLY A 144 -15.66 9.59 18.73
N ALA A 145 -15.19 8.40 19.14
CA ALA A 145 -14.08 7.74 18.48
C ALA A 145 -14.38 7.38 17.01
N ALA A 146 -15.60 6.92 16.71
CA ALA A 146 -16.02 6.64 15.35
C ALA A 146 -16.08 7.90 14.48
N ALA A 147 -16.67 8.99 15.01
CA ALA A 147 -16.74 10.28 14.31
C ALA A 147 -15.35 10.86 14.05
N VAL A 148 -14.45 10.82 15.05
CA VAL A 148 -13.06 11.24 14.89
C VAL A 148 -12.34 10.36 13.87
N GLY A 149 -12.56 9.04 13.89
CA GLY A 149 -12.02 8.12 12.89
C GLY A 149 -12.47 8.44 11.48
N LEU A 150 -13.75 8.81 11.30
CA LEU A 150 -14.30 9.20 10.01
C LEU A 150 -13.65 10.49 9.50
N VAL A 151 -13.59 11.53 10.34
CA VAL A 151 -12.96 12.81 9.99
C VAL A 151 -11.48 12.62 9.68
N PHE A 152 -10.77 11.81 10.48
CA PHE A 152 -9.37 11.48 10.24
C PHE A 152 -9.18 10.74 8.92
N SER A 153 -10.05 9.80 8.57
CA SER A 153 -9.99 9.06 7.30
C SER A 153 -10.20 9.97 6.09
N LEU A 154 -11.14 10.92 6.18
CA LEU A 154 -11.36 11.92 5.13
C LEU A 154 -10.16 12.84 4.94
N ALA A 155 -9.55 13.29 6.04
CA ALA A 155 -8.33 14.09 6.00
C ALA A 155 -7.14 13.29 5.43
N ALA A 156 -6.98 12.05 5.87
CA ALA A 156 -5.96 11.13 5.37
C ALA A 156 -6.10 10.92 3.87
N TYR A 157 -7.31 10.70 3.35
CA TYR A 157 -7.55 10.58 1.91
C TYR A 157 -7.04 11.78 1.12
N GLY A 158 -7.25 13.00 1.60
CA GLY A 158 -6.73 14.21 0.97
C GLY A 158 -5.20 14.33 1.02
N LEU A 159 -4.57 13.82 2.07
CA LEU A 159 -3.11 13.84 2.23
C LEU A 159 -2.40 12.71 1.48
N GLN A 160 -3.07 11.58 1.25
CA GLN A 160 -2.49 10.39 0.65
C GLN A 160 -2.71 10.32 -0.87
N ARG A 161 -3.77 10.96 -1.37
CA ARG A 161 -4.09 10.95 -2.78
C ARG A 161 -3.11 11.84 -3.57
N GLU A 162 -2.24 11.23 -4.36
CA GLU A 162 -1.56 11.96 -5.42
C GLU A 162 -2.60 12.38 -6.47
N PRO A 163 -2.66 13.68 -6.85
CA PRO A 163 -3.56 14.14 -7.90
C PRO A 163 -3.19 13.46 -9.22
N ALA A 164 -4.22 13.16 -10.04
CA ALA A 164 -3.98 12.67 -11.39
C ALA A 164 -3.12 13.69 -12.17
N PRO A 165 -2.23 13.24 -13.07
CA PRO A 165 -1.44 14.15 -13.88
C PRO A 165 -2.37 15.08 -14.66
N THR A 166 -2.18 16.38 -14.49
CA THR A 166 -2.98 17.42 -15.16
C THR A 166 -2.52 17.68 -16.59
N ARG A 167 -1.28 17.28 -16.91
CA ARG A 167 -0.66 17.41 -18.23
C ARG A 167 -0.97 16.18 -19.08
N ASP A 168 -1.18 16.41 -20.37
CA ASP A 168 -1.32 15.36 -21.37
C ASP A 168 0.07 15.00 -21.93
N TYR A 169 0.57 13.81 -21.59
CA TYR A 169 1.87 13.33 -22.06
C TYR A 169 1.78 12.48 -23.32
N SER A 170 0.68 12.54 -24.07
CA SER A 170 0.47 11.70 -25.26
C SER A 170 1.57 11.89 -26.33
N ILE A 171 2.00 13.13 -26.58
CA ILE A 171 3.07 13.44 -27.55
C ILE A 171 4.41 12.89 -27.07
N LEU A 172 4.75 13.11 -25.80
CA LEU A 172 5.94 12.54 -25.18
C LEU A 172 5.94 11.01 -25.29
N ALA A 173 4.86 10.36 -24.90
CA ALA A 173 4.72 8.90 -24.93
C ALA A 173 4.90 8.32 -26.34
N GLN A 174 4.28 8.95 -27.35
CA GLN A 174 4.48 8.58 -28.75
C GLN A 174 5.91 8.81 -29.22
N CYS A 175 6.53 9.92 -28.83
CA CYS A 175 7.93 10.21 -29.16
C CYS A 175 8.89 9.18 -28.56
N LEU A 176 8.70 8.80 -27.29
CA LEU A 176 9.52 7.78 -26.62
C LEU A 176 9.49 6.46 -27.40
N THR A 177 8.29 5.95 -27.71
CA THR A 177 8.11 4.74 -28.50
C THR A 177 8.69 4.89 -29.91
N GLY A 178 8.45 6.03 -30.57
CA GLY A 178 9.00 6.33 -31.90
C GLY A 178 10.52 6.40 -31.94
N GLN A 179 11.15 6.78 -30.83
CA GLN A 179 12.60 6.76 -30.63
C GLN A 179 13.17 5.40 -30.21
N GLY A 180 12.34 4.36 -30.20
CA GLY A 180 12.71 3.00 -29.83
C GLY A 180 12.92 2.80 -28.33
N ALA A 181 12.32 3.66 -27.49
CA ALA A 181 12.32 3.47 -26.04
C ALA A 181 11.17 2.55 -25.62
N SER A 182 11.50 1.48 -24.89
CA SER A 182 10.53 0.55 -24.30
C SER A 182 10.70 0.50 -22.79
N MET A 183 9.59 0.39 -22.05
CA MET A 183 9.61 0.13 -20.62
C MET A 183 9.46 -1.38 -20.37
N TYR A 184 10.48 -1.98 -19.76
CA TYR A 184 10.45 -3.35 -19.26
C TYR A 184 9.85 -3.35 -17.86
N GLY A 185 8.64 -3.88 -17.77
CA GLY A 185 7.79 -3.82 -16.59
C GLY A 185 7.37 -5.17 -16.09
N SER A 186 6.57 -5.16 -15.02
CA SER A 186 5.81 -6.32 -14.60
C SER A 186 4.45 -5.89 -14.06
N TYR A 187 3.40 -6.66 -14.34
CA TYR A 187 2.06 -6.34 -13.83
C TYR A 187 1.95 -6.39 -12.30
N ILE A 188 2.85 -7.11 -11.60
CA ILE A 188 2.90 -7.13 -10.12
C ILE A 188 3.88 -6.11 -9.53
N CYS A 189 4.62 -5.40 -10.38
CA CYS A 189 5.66 -4.47 -9.95
C CYS A 189 5.02 -3.13 -9.58
N PRO A 190 5.07 -2.71 -8.30
CA PRO A 190 4.37 -1.49 -7.89
C PRO A 190 5.08 -0.22 -8.37
N ALA A 191 6.41 -0.25 -8.48
CA ALA A 191 7.17 0.81 -9.13
C ALA A 191 6.75 0.99 -10.60
N CYS A 192 6.42 -0.09 -11.30
CA CYS A 192 5.91 -0.06 -12.67
C CYS A 192 4.51 0.55 -12.70
N ALA A 193 3.63 0.17 -11.76
CA ALA A 193 2.32 0.81 -11.61
C ALA A 193 2.44 2.32 -11.32
N LYS A 194 3.41 2.75 -10.50
CA LYS A 194 3.71 4.16 -10.27
C LYS A 194 4.17 4.87 -11.55
N GLN A 195 5.10 4.29 -12.30
CA GLN A 195 5.55 4.83 -13.59
C GLN A 195 4.37 5.03 -14.56
N LYS A 196 3.44 4.06 -14.64
CA LYS A 196 2.24 4.17 -15.47
C LYS A 196 1.33 5.33 -15.05
N ARG A 197 1.13 5.51 -13.73
CA ARG A 197 0.30 6.60 -13.19
C ARG A 197 0.83 7.99 -13.55
N LEU A 198 2.15 8.16 -13.59
CA LEU A 198 2.77 9.43 -13.98
C LEU A 198 2.39 9.86 -15.41
N PHE A 199 2.20 8.90 -16.32
CA PHE A 199 1.74 9.16 -17.69
C PHE A 199 0.20 9.17 -17.82
N GLY A 200 -0.52 8.62 -16.84
CA GLY A 200 -1.98 8.48 -16.93
C GLY A 200 -2.40 7.71 -18.20
N ALA A 201 -3.38 8.25 -18.93
CA ALA A 201 -3.89 7.63 -20.15
C ALA A 201 -2.85 7.58 -21.29
N ALA A 202 -1.86 8.49 -21.30
CA ALA A 202 -0.82 8.53 -22.31
C ALA A 202 0.10 7.29 -22.26
N PHE A 203 0.10 6.55 -21.15
CA PHE A 203 0.90 5.32 -21.06
C PHE A 203 0.50 4.27 -22.11
N ASN A 204 -0.72 4.33 -22.64
CA ASN A 204 -1.16 3.45 -23.72
C ASN A 204 -0.36 3.62 -25.02
N PHE A 205 0.38 4.72 -25.18
CA PHE A 205 1.27 4.93 -26.32
C PHE A 205 2.72 4.46 -26.07
N ILE A 206 3.05 4.05 -24.84
CA ILE A 206 4.38 3.54 -24.48
C ILE A 206 4.47 2.06 -24.85
N ASP A 207 5.56 1.66 -25.53
CA ASP A 207 5.90 0.25 -25.71
C ASP A 207 6.30 -0.38 -24.36
N GLU A 208 5.41 -1.17 -23.77
CA GLU A 208 5.66 -1.92 -22.55
C GLU A 208 5.98 -3.39 -22.85
N VAL A 209 7.08 -3.87 -22.26
CA VAL A 209 7.47 -5.28 -22.28
C VAL A 209 7.14 -5.91 -20.93
N GLU A 210 6.16 -6.82 -20.91
CA GLU A 210 5.76 -7.55 -19.69
C GLU A 210 6.75 -8.69 -19.39
N CYS A 211 7.51 -8.55 -18.30
CA CYS A 211 8.54 -9.51 -17.91
C CYS A 211 8.06 -10.64 -17.00
N HIS A 212 6.84 -10.60 -16.46
CA HIS A 212 6.34 -11.64 -15.57
C HIS A 212 5.63 -12.75 -16.36
N PRO A 213 5.96 -14.05 -16.15
CA PRO A 213 5.39 -15.16 -16.92
C PRO A 213 3.86 -15.32 -16.83
N ARG A 214 3.28 -14.82 -15.74
CA ARG A 214 1.82 -14.81 -15.50
C ARG A 214 1.14 -13.49 -15.90
N GLY A 215 1.89 -12.59 -16.53
CA GLY A 215 1.38 -11.32 -17.00
C GLY A 215 0.53 -11.46 -18.25
N PRO A 216 -0.24 -10.42 -18.62
CA PRO A 216 -0.91 -10.38 -19.91
C PRO A 216 0.15 -10.34 -21.02
N GLU A 217 0.01 -11.17 -22.05
CA GLU A 217 0.91 -11.23 -23.22
C GLU A 217 2.40 -11.17 -22.84
N PRO A 218 2.88 -12.12 -22.01
CA PRO A 218 4.19 -12.03 -21.40
C PRO A 218 5.31 -12.21 -22.43
N GLN A 219 6.34 -11.37 -22.33
CA GLN A 219 7.52 -11.34 -23.21
C GLN A 219 8.79 -11.70 -22.43
N VAL A 220 8.73 -12.80 -21.66
CA VAL A 220 9.77 -13.19 -20.69
C VAL A 220 11.13 -13.40 -21.37
N GLU A 221 11.16 -14.03 -22.54
CA GLU A 221 12.37 -14.28 -23.30
C GLU A 221 13.07 -12.98 -23.70
N ARG A 222 12.29 -11.95 -24.07
CA ARG A 222 12.82 -10.61 -24.39
C ARG A 222 13.48 -9.98 -23.17
N CYS A 223 12.87 -10.12 -21.99
CA CYS A 223 13.43 -9.60 -20.74
C CYS A 223 14.71 -10.35 -20.30
N VAL A 224 14.74 -11.68 -20.48
CA VAL A 224 15.94 -12.49 -20.19
C VAL A 224 17.07 -12.13 -21.16
N ALA A 225 16.79 -12.01 -22.46
CA ALA A 225 17.77 -11.60 -23.46
C ALA A 225 18.36 -10.22 -23.17
N LYS A 226 17.52 -9.29 -22.68
CA LYS A 226 17.94 -7.94 -22.25
C LYS A 226 18.50 -7.87 -20.83
N ARG A 227 18.65 -9.01 -20.16
CA ARG A 227 19.22 -9.12 -18.80
C ARG A 227 18.56 -8.16 -17.81
N ILE A 228 17.23 -8.08 -17.84
CA ILE A 228 16.46 -7.21 -16.93
C ILE A 228 16.60 -7.74 -15.50
N ALA A 229 17.33 -7.01 -14.66
CA ALA A 229 17.54 -7.36 -13.25
C ALA A 229 16.43 -6.81 -12.34
N LYS A 230 15.88 -5.64 -12.68
CA LYS A 230 14.86 -4.91 -11.90
C LYS A 230 13.82 -4.29 -12.83
N THR A 231 12.62 -4.08 -12.32
CA THR A 231 11.55 -3.38 -13.04
C THR A 231 11.05 -2.17 -12.21
N PRO A 232 10.62 -1.07 -12.86
CA PRO A 232 10.71 -0.83 -14.30
C PRO A 232 12.14 -0.54 -14.74
N THR A 233 12.48 -0.93 -15.97
CA THR A 233 13.74 -0.56 -16.64
C THR A 233 13.40 -0.03 -18.02
N TRP A 234 13.92 1.13 -18.37
CA TRP A 234 13.76 1.71 -19.71
C TRP A 234 14.98 1.41 -20.56
N ILE A 235 14.76 0.96 -21.80
CA ILE A 235 15.82 0.69 -22.77
C ILE A 235 15.49 1.41 -24.07
N GLN A 236 16.46 2.11 -24.64
CA GLN A 236 16.39 2.65 -25.99
C GLN A 236 17.13 1.74 -26.96
N GLU A 237 16.47 1.31 -28.03
CA GLU A 237 17.08 0.58 -29.13
C GLU A 237 17.14 1.43 -30.40
N ARG A 238 18.33 1.52 -31.02
CA ARG A 238 18.52 2.18 -32.32
C ARG A 238 19.16 1.18 -33.28
N GLY A 239 18.44 0.82 -34.35
CA GLY A 239 18.91 -0.16 -35.32
C GLY A 239 19.19 -1.55 -34.73
N GLY A 240 18.44 -1.96 -33.69
CA GLY A 240 18.61 -3.25 -33.00
C GLY A 240 19.74 -3.30 -31.97
N VAL A 241 20.44 -2.18 -31.73
CA VAL A 241 21.46 -2.06 -30.70
C VAL A 241 20.92 -1.25 -29.53
N GLU A 242 21.18 -1.73 -28.32
CA GLU A 242 20.88 -1.00 -27.09
C GLU A 242 21.75 0.27 -27.03
N ALA A 243 21.11 1.42 -27.18
CA ALA A 243 21.76 2.73 -27.14
C ALA A 243 21.80 3.30 -25.71
N ARG A 244 20.81 2.95 -24.89
CA ARG A 244 20.67 3.48 -23.54
C ARG A 244 19.85 2.56 -22.65
N ARG A 245 20.17 2.59 -21.34
CA ARG A 245 19.40 1.97 -20.27
C ARG A 245 19.33 2.88 -19.05
N ILE A 246 18.14 2.98 -18.44
CA ILE A 246 17.94 3.58 -17.12
C ILE A 246 17.00 2.69 -16.30
N GLU A 247 17.25 2.57 -15.01
CA GLU A 247 16.45 1.74 -14.09
C GLU A 247 15.61 2.62 -13.15
N GLY A 248 14.50 2.06 -12.67
CA GLY A 248 13.62 2.71 -11.69
C GLY A 248 12.56 3.62 -12.32
N VAL A 249 11.87 4.34 -11.45
CA VAL A 249 10.79 5.28 -11.83
C VAL A 249 11.39 6.64 -12.15
N TRP A 250 10.96 7.21 -13.27
CA TRP A 250 11.38 8.52 -13.77
C TRP A 250 10.15 9.36 -14.10
N THR A 251 10.23 10.67 -13.85
CA THR A 251 9.16 11.60 -14.23
C THR A 251 9.06 11.74 -15.75
N PRO A 252 7.88 12.08 -16.30
CA PRO A 252 7.73 12.33 -17.72
C PRO A 252 8.71 13.39 -18.24
N GLU A 253 8.95 14.45 -17.48
CA GLU A 253 9.88 15.52 -17.85
C GLU A 253 11.33 15.04 -17.91
N GLU A 254 11.78 14.23 -16.95
CA GLU A 254 13.14 13.65 -17.00
C GLU A 254 13.30 12.69 -18.19
N LEU A 255 12.25 11.91 -18.51
CA LEU A 255 12.25 11.07 -19.70
C LEU A 255 12.27 11.90 -20.99
N ALA A 256 11.53 13.02 -21.03
CA ALA A 256 11.55 13.94 -22.18
C ALA A 256 12.96 14.49 -22.42
N GLU A 257 13.60 15.02 -21.38
CA GLU A 257 14.96 15.55 -21.44
C GLU A 257 15.96 14.47 -21.86
N MET A 258 15.91 13.32 -21.19
CA MET A 258 16.82 12.22 -21.46
C MET A 258 16.70 11.79 -22.92
N PHE A 259 15.50 11.44 -23.37
CA PHE A 259 15.31 10.87 -24.70
C PHE A 259 15.23 11.94 -25.79
N GLY A 260 15.37 13.23 -25.47
CA GLY A 260 15.29 14.32 -26.45
C GLY A 260 13.91 14.39 -27.10
N CYS A 261 12.86 14.15 -26.31
CA CYS A 261 11.47 14.27 -26.72
C CYS A 261 10.87 15.57 -26.17
N PRO A 262 9.84 16.13 -26.81
CA PRO A 262 9.05 17.20 -26.22
C PRO A 262 8.36 16.70 -24.94
N ALA A 263 8.29 17.56 -23.92
CA ALA A 263 7.68 17.22 -22.64
C ALA A 263 6.14 17.18 -22.69
N GLU A 264 5.54 17.85 -23.68
CA GLU A 264 4.10 17.95 -23.96
C GLU A 264 3.87 18.16 -25.46
#